data_AF-A0A2P4YCN8-F1
#
_entry.id   AF-A0A2P4YCN8-F1
#
_cell.length_a   1.000
_cell.length_b   1.000
_cell.length_c   1.000
_cell.angle_alpha   90.00
_cell.angle_beta   90.00
_cell.angle_gamma   90.00
#
_symmetry.space_group_name_H-M   'P 1'
#
loop_
_entity.id
_entity.type
_entity.pdbx_description
1 polymer ?
#
loop_
_entity_poly.entity_id
_entity_poly.type
_entity_poly.pdbx_seq_one_letter_code
_entity_poly.pdbx_strand_id
1 'polypeptide(L)'
;MSWLWGNETTEQAQFVVSALQSELDERESKIKALEAALKREQHDMTSLLEDEVQELEARRKAIAQELADVDALIKEKQKLIQKSKSGALKKKKKKTKTPVSSPRAAAIEEKPETASATNGKQKEAVLSPKVKKKQQKKKKSAESAAPDAETEDSKAVLPMDKNLKMVAKEEPNVAFIIQRSNNSNTVVYAGCKSADGKSLDATTPIKVFWIMYEKEGNPREDLNMIERNTAYGVTSKPSDVPGEHLATIASLRDRDCILRLDKHGNVLALTTINGKKGMLLRRVFVQMTTSWGIPTVDYVDIFGVDPKTMEPVYEKKKNK
;
A
#
# COMPACT_ATOMS: atom_id res chain seq x y z
N MET A 1 59.75 50.97 13.45
CA MET A 1 59.63 49.55 13.02
C MET A 1 58.18 49.34 12.65
N SER A 2 57.87 49.10 11.37
CA SER A 2 56.48 48.88 10.93
C SER A 2 56.08 47.43 11.14
N TRP A 3 54.85 47.18 11.58
CA TRP A 3 54.32 45.84 11.84
C TRP A 3 53.76 45.23 10.55
N LEU A 4 54.12 43.97 10.26
CA LEU A 4 54.00 43.36 8.94
C LEU A 4 53.26 42.01 9.02
N TRP A 5 52.04 42.02 9.58
CA TRP A 5 51.21 40.82 9.81
C TRP A 5 49.70 41.10 9.67
N GLY A 6 49.31 41.87 8.63
CA GLY A 6 47.92 42.33 8.45
C GLY A 6 47.16 41.81 7.22
N ASN A 7 47.83 41.36 6.16
CA ASN A 7 47.19 41.12 4.85
C ASN A 7 46.79 39.65 4.60
N GLU A 8 47.60 38.71 5.07
CA GLU A 8 47.54 37.32 4.58
C GLU A 8 46.28 36.58 5.03
N THR A 9 45.79 36.84 6.25
CA THR A 9 44.52 36.28 6.75
C THR A 9 43.30 36.84 6.03
N THR A 10 43.34 38.10 5.59
CA THR A 10 42.26 38.72 4.81
C THR A 10 42.21 38.22 3.37
N GLU A 11 43.37 37.99 2.74
CA GLU A 11 43.46 37.42 1.40
C GLU A 11 42.99 35.96 1.39
N GLN A 12 43.39 35.16 2.39
CA GLN A 12 42.87 33.79 2.57
C GLN A 12 41.36 33.76 2.77
N ALA A 13 40.79 34.67 3.58
CA ALA A 13 39.35 34.78 3.74
C ALA A 13 38.62 35.15 2.43
N GLN A 14 39.18 36.09 1.64
CA GLN A 14 38.63 36.44 0.33
C GLN A 14 38.68 35.27 -0.66
N PHE A 15 39.75 34.48 -0.67
CA PHE A 15 39.87 33.29 -1.52
C PHE A 15 38.84 32.20 -1.14
N VAL A 16 38.60 31.98 0.15
CA VAL A 16 37.57 31.03 0.61
C VAL A 16 36.16 31.53 0.23
N VAL A 17 35.89 32.83 0.39
CA VAL A 17 34.59 33.41 0.00
C VAL A 17 34.36 33.33 -1.51
N SER A 18 35.36 33.60 -2.34
CA SER A 18 35.21 33.51 -3.80
C SER A 18 35.07 32.05 -4.29
N ALA A 19 35.78 31.10 -3.66
CA ALA A 19 35.60 29.67 -3.92
C ALA A 19 34.18 29.20 -3.55
N LEU A 20 33.66 29.59 -2.38
CA LEU A 20 32.30 29.27 -1.96
C LEU A 20 31.24 29.91 -2.87
N GLN A 21 31.46 31.14 -3.35
CA GLN A 21 30.58 31.77 -4.32
C GLN A 21 30.59 31.02 -5.66
N SER A 22 31.76 30.62 -6.16
CA SER A 22 31.86 29.82 -7.38
C SER A 22 31.18 28.45 -7.24
N GLU A 23 31.30 27.79 -6.09
CA GLU A 23 30.56 26.55 -5.80
C GLU A 23 29.03 26.78 -5.74
N LEU A 24 28.58 27.92 -5.23
CA LEU A 24 27.17 28.28 -5.17
C LEU A 24 26.62 28.54 -6.58
N ASP A 25 27.31 29.36 -7.37
CA ASP A 25 26.94 29.68 -8.75
C ASP A 25 26.87 28.39 -9.63
N GLU A 26 27.82 27.46 -9.43
CA GLU A 26 27.79 26.14 -10.05
C GLU A 26 26.55 25.31 -9.65
N ARG A 27 26.17 25.35 -8.37
CA ARG A 27 24.99 24.62 -7.87
C ARG A 27 23.70 25.24 -8.40
N GLU A 28 23.59 26.57 -8.43
CA GLU A 28 22.45 27.28 -9.02
C GLU A 28 22.30 26.97 -10.52
N SER A 29 23.42 26.94 -11.26
CA SER A 29 23.45 26.53 -12.66
C SER A 29 22.97 25.08 -12.86
N LYS A 30 23.45 24.14 -12.03
CA LYS A 30 23.02 22.73 -12.05
C LYS A 30 21.54 22.57 -11.71
N ILE A 31 21.02 23.29 -10.70
CA ILE A 31 19.60 23.30 -10.33
C ILE A 31 18.75 23.81 -11.51
N LYS A 32 19.13 24.95 -12.10
CA LYS A 32 18.43 25.53 -13.26
C LYS A 32 18.42 24.59 -14.48
N ALA A 33 19.51 23.86 -14.70
CA ALA A 33 19.57 22.85 -15.76
C ALA A 33 18.62 21.66 -15.50
N LEU A 34 18.55 21.17 -14.26
CA LEU A 34 17.63 20.10 -13.85
C LEU A 34 16.16 20.55 -13.93
N GLU A 35 15.84 21.77 -13.50
CA GLU A 35 14.49 22.34 -13.66
C GLU A 35 14.08 22.48 -15.13
N ALA A 36 15.01 22.87 -16.00
CA ALA A 36 14.76 22.95 -17.43
C ALA A 36 14.59 21.56 -18.08
N ALA A 37 15.33 20.54 -17.62
CA ALA A 37 15.15 19.17 -18.06
C ALA A 37 13.79 18.60 -17.61
N LEU A 38 13.44 18.75 -16.33
CA LEU A 38 12.16 18.30 -15.78
C LEU A 38 10.96 18.96 -16.49
N LYS A 39 11.05 20.26 -16.80
CA LYS A 39 10.01 20.97 -17.56
C LYS A 39 9.85 20.46 -19.00
N ARG A 40 10.95 20.01 -19.64
CA ARG A 40 10.88 19.36 -20.96
C ARG A 40 10.21 18.00 -20.85
N GLU A 41 10.66 17.13 -19.94
CA GLU A 41 10.03 15.82 -19.73
C GLU A 41 8.53 15.93 -19.40
N GLN A 42 8.14 16.92 -18.57
CA GLN A 42 6.73 17.21 -18.30
C GLN A 42 5.97 17.65 -19.55
N HIS A 43 6.54 18.54 -20.37
CA HIS A 43 5.93 18.99 -21.61
C HIS A 43 5.79 17.86 -22.64
N ASP A 44 6.85 17.08 -22.85
CA ASP A 44 6.89 15.94 -23.76
C ASP A 44 5.85 14.89 -23.35
N MET A 45 5.74 14.58 -22.05
CA MET A 45 4.71 13.68 -21.53
C MET A 45 3.29 14.24 -21.69
N THR A 46 3.09 15.55 -21.51
CA THR A 46 1.78 16.18 -21.77
C THR A 46 1.42 16.10 -23.25
N SER A 47 2.35 16.41 -24.15
CA SER A 47 2.15 16.31 -25.60
C SER A 47 1.78 14.89 -26.03
N LEU A 48 2.47 13.87 -25.53
CA LEU A 48 2.16 12.47 -25.84
C LEU A 48 0.75 12.06 -25.40
N LEU A 49 0.30 12.54 -24.23
CA LEU A 49 -1.07 12.30 -23.76
C LEU A 49 -2.13 13.05 -24.57
N GLU A 50 -1.82 14.28 -25.01
CA GLU A 50 -2.71 15.05 -25.89
C GLU A 50 -2.84 14.38 -27.27
N ASP A 51 -1.75 13.85 -27.83
CA ASP A 51 -1.75 13.08 -29.08
C ASP A 51 -2.54 11.77 -28.95
N GLU A 52 -2.35 11.00 -27.85
CA GLU A 52 -3.11 9.76 -27.60
C GLU A 52 -4.62 10.06 -27.44
N VAL A 53 -4.99 11.15 -26.76
CA VAL A 53 -6.38 11.59 -26.65
C VAL A 53 -6.96 11.94 -28.03
N GLN A 54 -6.22 12.66 -28.88
CA GLN A 54 -6.67 12.97 -30.24
C GLN A 54 -6.85 11.72 -31.10
N GLU A 55 -5.95 10.72 -31.02
CA GLU A 55 -6.11 9.44 -31.70
C GLU A 55 -7.36 8.70 -31.22
N LEU A 56 -7.58 8.64 -29.90
CA LEU A 56 -8.76 8.02 -29.30
C LEU A 56 -10.06 8.74 -29.69
N GLU A 57 -10.07 10.07 -29.80
CA GLU A 57 -11.21 10.82 -30.30
C GLU A 57 -11.49 10.56 -31.78
N ALA A 58 -10.47 10.51 -32.62
CA ALA A 58 -10.58 10.15 -34.03
C ALA A 58 -11.13 8.72 -34.20
N ARG A 59 -10.62 7.76 -33.42
CA ARG A 59 -11.09 6.37 -33.40
C ARG A 59 -12.53 6.26 -32.90
N ARG A 60 -12.90 6.99 -31.85
CA ARG A 60 -14.28 7.09 -31.35
C ARG A 60 -15.22 7.64 -32.43
N LYS A 61 -14.79 8.64 -33.19
CA LYS A 61 -15.56 9.24 -34.28
C LYS A 61 -15.78 8.25 -35.44
N ALA A 62 -14.75 7.49 -35.82
CA ALA A 62 -14.87 6.44 -36.83
C ALA A 62 -15.87 5.35 -36.40
N ILE A 63 -15.75 4.82 -35.17
CA ILE A 63 -16.70 3.84 -34.62
C ILE A 63 -18.13 4.40 -34.57
N ALA A 64 -18.31 5.69 -34.24
CA ALA A 64 -19.62 6.32 -34.24
C ALA A 64 -20.24 6.41 -35.66
N GLN A 65 -19.43 6.54 -36.71
CA GLN A 65 -19.89 6.48 -38.10
C GLN A 65 -20.30 5.05 -38.50
N GLU A 66 -19.47 4.05 -38.18
CA GLU A 66 -19.80 2.62 -38.42
C GLU A 66 -21.12 2.21 -37.74
N LEU A 67 -21.33 2.65 -36.49
CA LEU A 67 -22.58 2.42 -35.76
C LEU A 67 -23.79 3.09 -36.43
N ALA A 68 -23.64 4.31 -36.96
CA ALA A 68 -24.71 5.00 -37.67
C ALA A 68 -25.10 4.31 -38.99
N ASP A 69 -24.11 3.75 -39.72
CA ASP A 69 -24.35 2.95 -40.92
C ASP A 69 -25.04 1.62 -40.59
N VAL A 70 -24.65 0.95 -39.50
CA VAL A 70 -25.34 -0.24 -38.98
C VAL A 70 -26.79 0.07 -38.59
N ASP A 71 -27.05 1.19 -37.92
CA ASP A 71 -28.41 1.62 -37.58
C ASP A 71 -29.26 1.92 -38.83
N ALA A 72 -28.66 2.51 -39.87
CA ALA A 72 -29.32 2.72 -41.15
C ALA A 72 -29.73 1.40 -41.82
N LEU A 73 -28.83 0.40 -41.83
CA LEU A 73 -29.11 -0.95 -42.33
C LEU A 73 -30.21 -1.65 -41.50
N ILE A 74 -30.15 -1.58 -40.17
CA ILE A 74 -31.20 -2.11 -39.27
C ILE A 74 -32.56 -1.51 -39.64
N LYS A 75 -32.63 -0.18 -39.80
CA LYS A 75 -33.85 0.56 -40.17
C LYS A 75 -34.38 0.15 -41.55
N GLU A 76 -33.51 -0.14 -42.52
CA GLU A 76 -33.90 -0.66 -43.82
C GLU A 76 -34.49 -2.08 -43.71
N LYS A 77 -33.80 -3.00 -43.02
CA LYS A 77 -34.28 -4.38 -42.81
C LYS A 77 -35.61 -4.39 -42.05
N GLN A 78 -35.79 -3.53 -41.05
CA GLN A 78 -37.06 -3.35 -40.34
C GLN A 78 -38.21 -2.93 -41.28
N LYS A 79 -37.98 -1.97 -42.20
CA LYS A 79 -38.96 -1.58 -43.23
C LYS A 79 -39.32 -2.75 -44.14
N LEU A 80 -38.34 -3.56 -44.56
CA LEU A 80 -38.59 -4.76 -45.37
C LEU A 80 -39.43 -5.79 -44.62
N ILE A 81 -39.19 -5.99 -43.32
CA ILE A 81 -40.01 -6.87 -42.46
C ILE A 81 -41.45 -6.34 -42.31
N GLN A 82 -41.66 -5.03 -42.19
CA GLN A 82 -43.01 -4.45 -42.19
C GLN A 82 -43.72 -4.59 -43.55
N LYS A 83 -42.98 -4.42 -44.66
CA LYS A 83 -43.48 -4.59 -46.03
C LYS A 83 -43.85 -6.06 -46.32
N SER A 84 -43.09 -7.02 -45.82
CA SER A 84 -43.41 -8.45 -45.97
C SER A 84 -44.61 -8.88 -45.13
N LYS A 85 -44.72 -8.41 -43.87
CA LYS A 85 -45.90 -8.63 -43.01
C LYS A 85 -47.19 -8.05 -43.62
N SER A 86 -47.15 -6.82 -44.14
CA SER A 86 -48.31 -6.20 -44.81
C SER A 86 -48.64 -6.85 -46.17
N GLY A 87 -47.64 -7.33 -46.91
CA GLY A 87 -47.84 -8.16 -48.12
C GLY A 87 -48.51 -9.51 -47.84
N ALA A 88 -48.15 -10.17 -46.73
CA ALA A 88 -48.76 -11.42 -46.29
C ALA A 88 -50.25 -11.23 -45.91
N LEU A 89 -50.58 -10.12 -45.25
CA LEU A 89 -51.97 -9.73 -44.94
C LEU A 89 -52.80 -9.52 -46.22
N LYS A 90 -52.24 -8.87 -47.25
CA LYS A 90 -52.93 -8.73 -48.56
C LYS A 90 -53.09 -10.06 -49.31
N LYS A 91 -52.13 -10.99 -49.22
CA LYS A 91 -52.27 -12.34 -49.81
C LYS A 91 -53.28 -13.22 -49.07
N LYS A 92 -53.41 -13.12 -47.73
CA LYS A 92 -54.44 -13.86 -46.97
C LYS A 92 -55.87 -13.48 -47.36
N LYS A 93 -56.14 -12.23 -47.75
CA LYS A 93 -57.44 -11.79 -48.28
C LYS A 93 -57.77 -12.27 -49.71
N LYS A 94 -56.83 -12.88 -50.44
CA LYS A 94 -57.01 -13.31 -51.85
C LYS A 94 -56.94 -14.83 -52.08
N LYS A 95 -56.78 -15.63 -51.01
CA LYS A 95 -56.78 -17.11 -51.07
C LYS A 95 -57.95 -17.73 -50.29
N THR A 96 -59.17 -17.47 -50.76
CA THR A 96 -60.36 -18.25 -50.43
C THR A 96 -61.11 -18.63 -51.72
N LYS A 97 -60.52 -19.57 -52.49
CA LYS A 97 -61.25 -20.49 -53.39
C LYS A 97 -60.32 -21.59 -53.94
N THR A 98 -60.66 -22.84 -53.59
CA THR A 98 -60.46 -24.11 -54.31
C THR A 98 -59.03 -24.66 -54.55
N PRO A 99 -58.87 -26.01 -54.73
CA PRO A 99 -57.76 -26.73 -54.08
C PRO A 99 -56.85 -27.61 -54.97
N VAL A 100 -55.70 -27.95 -54.38
CA VAL A 100 -54.94 -29.22 -54.41
C VAL A 100 -55.09 -30.20 -55.59
N SER A 101 -53.96 -30.52 -56.23
CA SER A 101 -53.66 -31.90 -56.68
C SER A 101 -52.15 -32.23 -56.62
N SER A 102 -51.87 -33.44 -56.09
CA SER A 102 -50.69 -34.33 -56.10
C SER A 102 -49.22 -33.84 -56.23
N PRO A 103 -48.29 -34.38 -55.40
CA PRO A 103 -46.84 -34.29 -55.58
C PRO A 103 -46.22 -35.56 -56.20
N ARG A 104 -44.97 -35.47 -56.71
CA ARG A 104 -44.11 -36.63 -57.03
C ARG A 104 -42.63 -36.30 -56.84
N ALA A 105 -41.98 -37.01 -55.91
CA ALA A 105 -40.56 -37.44 -55.84
C ALA A 105 -39.43 -36.38 -56.03
N ALA A 106 -38.19 -36.54 -55.52
CA ALA A 106 -37.55 -37.56 -54.67
C ALA A 106 -36.30 -36.93 -54.01
N ALA A 107 -35.69 -37.63 -53.03
CA ALA A 107 -34.23 -37.74 -52.82
C ALA A 107 -33.42 -36.46 -52.46
N ILE A 108 -32.30 -36.49 -51.72
CA ILE A 108 -31.55 -37.54 -50.99
C ILE A 108 -30.64 -36.82 -49.95
N GLU A 109 -30.32 -37.51 -48.84
CA GLU A 109 -29.12 -37.46 -47.93
C GLU A 109 -28.32 -36.13 -47.71
N GLU A 110 -27.58 -35.90 -46.62
CA GLU A 110 -27.04 -36.80 -45.58
C GLU A 110 -26.86 -36.09 -44.22
N LYS A 111 -26.52 -36.89 -43.20
CA LYS A 111 -26.14 -36.56 -41.81
C LYS A 111 -24.59 -36.34 -41.76
N PRO A 112 -23.85 -36.17 -40.63
CA PRO A 112 -24.22 -36.03 -39.22
C PRO A 112 -23.39 -34.93 -38.48
N GLU A 113 -23.13 -34.86 -37.14
CA GLU A 113 -23.51 -35.66 -35.96
C GLU A 113 -23.54 -34.80 -34.65
N THR A 114 -23.76 -35.48 -33.53
CA THR A 114 -23.74 -35.14 -32.09
C THR A 114 -22.36 -34.76 -31.52
N ALA A 115 -22.17 -34.01 -30.41
CA ALA A 115 -22.72 -34.07 -29.04
C ALA A 115 -22.35 -35.34 -28.23
N SER A 116 -21.54 -35.20 -27.17
CA SER A 116 -21.50 -36.14 -26.04
C SER A 116 -21.08 -35.43 -24.74
N ALA A 117 -21.34 -36.06 -23.60
CA ALA A 117 -21.13 -35.53 -22.25
C ALA A 117 -20.66 -36.66 -21.31
N THR A 118 -20.64 -36.38 -19.99
CA THR A 118 -20.29 -37.27 -18.85
C THR A 118 -18.79 -37.44 -18.55
N ASN A 119 -18.35 -37.83 -17.34
CA ASN A 119 -18.79 -37.63 -15.94
C ASN A 119 -17.70 -38.30 -15.06
N GLY A 120 -17.39 -37.82 -13.85
CA GLY A 120 -16.38 -38.50 -13.01
C GLY A 120 -16.13 -37.84 -11.66
N LYS A 121 -16.11 -38.64 -10.59
CA LYS A 121 -16.13 -38.19 -9.19
C LYS A 121 -15.46 -39.23 -8.30
N GLN A 122 -14.56 -38.83 -7.41
CA GLN A 122 -14.12 -39.68 -6.29
C GLN A 122 -13.92 -38.87 -5.00
N LYS A 123 -14.22 -39.54 -3.88
CA LYS A 123 -13.94 -39.17 -2.49
C LYS A 123 -13.47 -40.45 -1.82
N GLU A 124 -12.55 -40.36 -0.86
CA GLU A 124 -12.46 -41.36 0.20
C GLU A 124 -11.95 -40.73 1.51
N ALA A 125 -12.23 -41.39 2.63
CA ALA A 125 -11.80 -40.99 3.99
C ALA A 125 -10.53 -41.80 4.38
N VAL A 126 -10.02 -41.94 5.61
CA VAL A 126 -10.67 -42.14 6.92
C VAL A 126 -9.64 -41.96 8.07
N LEU A 127 -10.15 -41.90 9.32
CA LEU A 127 -9.52 -42.29 10.61
C LEU A 127 -8.64 -41.31 11.41
N SER A 128 -9.09 -41.08 12.66
CA SER A 128 -8.26 -40.88 13.85
C SER A 128 -8.36 -42.12 14.75
N PRO A 129 -7.43 -42.34 15.69
CA PRO A 129 -7.88 -42.68 17.04
C PRO A 129 -7.12 -41.97 18.18
N LYS A 130 -7.64 -42.16 19.39
CA LYS A 130 -7.40 -41.36 20.61
C LYS A 130 -6.92 -42.28 21.75
N VAL A 131 -5.85 -41.92 22.45
CA VAL A 131 -5.37 -42.66 23.65
C VAL A 131 -5.23 -41.74 24.87
N LYS A 132 -5.39 -42.33 26.06
CA LYS A 132 -5.69 -41.68 27.34
C LYS A 132 -4.44 -41.45 28.21
N LYS A 133 -4.39 -40.26 28.84
CA LYS A 133 -4.31 -40.05 30.31
C LYS A 133 -3.30 -40.90 31.12
N LYS A 134 -2.33 -40.23 31.75
CA LYS A 134 -1.88 -40.65 33.10
C LYS A 134 -1.66 -39.45 34.01
N GLN A 135 -2.31 -39.48 35.16
CA GLN A 135 -2.16 -38.52 36.26
C GLN A 135 -1.02 -38.98 37.17
N GLN A 136 -0.29 -38.06 37.78
CA GLN A 136 0.31 -38.30 39.09
C GLN A 136 0.18 -37.05 39.98
N LYS A 137 -0.05 -37.30 41.27
CA LYS A 137 -0.52 -36.34 42.26
C LYS A 137 0.23 -36.58 43.58
N LYS A 138 0.96 -35.58 44.07
CA LYS A 138 1.42 -35.45 45.47
C LYS A 138 1.29 -33.96 45.80
N LYS A 139 0.35 -33.57 46.68
CA LYS A 139 0.55 -33.38 48.13
C LYS A 139 1.81 -32.53 48.38
N LYS A 140 1.71 -31.20 48.56
CA LYS A 140 1.00 -30.43 49.62
C LYS A 140 1.68 -30.56 50.98
N SER A 141 2.59 -29.62 51.25
CA SER A 141 2.82 -29.00 52.57
C SER A 141 2.44 -27.53 52.42
N ALA A 142 1.83 -26.95 53.46
CA ALA A 142 1.44 -25.56 53.49
C ALA A 142 1.97 -24.96 54.79
N GLU A 143 2.63 -23.81 54.69
CA GLU A 143 2.88 -22.91 55.81
C GLU A 143 2.81 -21.48 55.28
N SER A 144 2.47 -20.53 56.15
CA SER A 144 1.71 -19.34 55.79
C SER A 144 2.48 -18.04 55.93
N ALA A 145 2.46 -17.20 54.89
CA ALA A 145 2.59 -15.76 54.98
C ALA A 145 1.80 -15.11 53.82
N ALA A 146 1.24 -13.92 54.04
CA ALA A 146 0.38 -13.25 53.07
C ALA A 146 1.17 -12.66 51.88
N PRO A 147 0.64 -12.68 50.64
CA PRO A 147 1.28 -12.02 49.51
C PRO A 147 0.80 -10.57 49.38
N ASP A 148 1.76 -9.63 49.39
CA ASP A 148 1.60 -8.39 48.64
C ASP A 148 1.39 -8.72 47.16
N ALA A 149 0.48 -8.01 46.50
CA ALA A 149 0.10 -8.28 45.12
C ALA A 149 1.11 -7.72 44.10
N GLU A 150 2.39 -8.06 44.26
CA GLU A 150 3.36 -8.00 43.15
C GLU A 150 2.93 -9.01 42.09
N THR A 151 2.36 -8.53 40.99
CA THR A 151 1.92 -9.39 39.89
C THR A 151 3.13 -9.80 39.07
N GLU A 152 3.39 -11.11 38.98
CA GLU A 152 4.63 -11.67 38.42
C GLU A 152 4.99 -11.11 37.04
N ASP A 153 6.26 -10.72 36.90
CA ASP A 153 6.83 -10.08 35.71
C ASP A 153 7.09 -11.09 34.58
N SER A 154 6.01 -11.59 33.99
CA SER A 154 6.02 -12.49 32.83
C SER A 154 6.27 -11.74 31.52
N LYS A 155 7.43 -11.06 31.40
CA LYS A 155 8.00 -10.45 30.18
C LYS A 155 6.91 -9.93 29.23
N ALA A 156 6.17 -8.93 29.65
CA ALA A 156 4.87 -8.58 29.07
C ALA A 156 4.95 -8.30 27.57
N VAL A 157 4.50 -9.25 26.74
CA VAL A 157 4.42 -9.08 25.28
C VAL A 157 3.21 -8.20 24.94
N LEU A 158 3.42 -6.89 25.15
CA LEU A 158 3.04 -5.81 24.24
C LEU A 158 2.08 -6.27 23.10
N PRO A 159 0.78 -5.91 23.14
CA PRO A 159 -0.19 -6.47 22.20
C PRO A 159 0.10 -6.01 20.77
N MET A 160 0.18 -6.98 19.86
CA MET A 160 0.47 -6.81 18.44
C MET A 160 -0.58 -7.54 17.61
N ASP A 161 -0.97 -6.95 16.47
CA ASP A 161 -1.83 -7.61 15.49
C ASP A 161 -1.04 -8.65 14.65
N LYS A 162 -1.73 -9.32 13.72
CA LYS A 162 -1.13 -10.37 12.88
C LYS A 162 0.05 -9.86 12.03
N ASN A 163 -0.05 -8.64 11.50
CA ASN A 163 0.96 -8.09 10.58
C ASN A 163 2.21 -7.69 11.35
N LEU A 164 2.05 -6.98 12.47
CA LEU A 164 3.19 -6.63 13.31
C LEU A 164 3.85 -7.87 13.93
N LYS A 165 3.09 -8.91 14.29
CA LYS A 165 3.63 -10.22 14.73
C LYS A 165 4.42 -10.97 13.67
N MET A 166 4.17 -10.71 12.38
CA MET A 166 4.98 -11.28 11.30
C MET A 166 6.35 -10.59 11.27
N VAL A 167 6.35 -9.26 11.16
CA VAL A 167 7.57 -8.44 11.13
C VAL A 167 8.42 -8.61 12.41
N ALA A 168 7.81 -8.71 13.59
CA ALA A 168 8.51 -8.88 14.86
C ALA A 168 9.29 -10.20 14.98
N LYS A 169 9.03 -11.20 14.12
CA LYS A 169 9.86 -12.41 14.02
C LYS A 169 11.16 -12.18 13.26
N GLU A 170 11.15 -11.23 12.33
CA GLU A 170 12.29 -10.89 11.46
C GLU A 170 13.11 -9.74 12.05
N GLU A 171 12.45 -8.74 12.64
CA GLU A 171 13.07 -7.61 13.34
C GLU A 171 12.49 -7.48 14.76
N PRO A 172 13.11 -8.14 15.77
CA PRO A 172 12.61 -8.15 17.14
C PRO A 172 12.54 -6.77 17.82
N ASN A 173 13.26 -5.76 17.32
CA ASN A 173 13.24 -4.39 17.83
C ASN A 173 12.25 -3.48 17.08
N VAL A 174 11.31 -4.03 16.31
CA VAL A 174 10.26 -3.25 15.64
C VAL A 174 9.40 -2.50 16.65
N ALA A 175 9.32 -1.17 16.50
CA ALA A 175 8.45 -0.31 17.29
C ALA A 175 7.04 -0.29 16.69
N PHE A 176 6.96 -0.03 15.38
CA PHE A 176 5.73 -0.04 14.59
C PHE A 176 6.03 -0.29 13.10
N ILE A 177 4.99 -0.47 12.29
CA ILE A 177 5.10 -0.67 10.83
C ILE A 177 4.15 0.24 10.05
N ILE A 178 4.49 0.53 8.80
CA ILE A 178 3.58 1.16 7.83
C ILE A 178 3.36 0.20 6.66
N GLN A 179 2.10 -0.05 6.32
CA GLN A 179 1.68 -0.88 5.20
C GLN A 179 0.79 -0.05 4.26
N ARG A 180 0.73 -0.44 2.98
CA ARG A 180 -0.16 0.16 1.97
C ARG A 180 -1.17 -0.87 1.46
N SER A 181 -2.21 -0.40 0.79
CA SER A 181 -3.17 -1.27 0.10
C SER A 181 -2.69 -1.81 -1.26
N ASN A 182 -1.59 -1.31 -1.81
CA ASN A 182 -1.13 -1.65 -3.16
C ASN A 182 -0.22 -2.89 -3.25
N ASN A 183 0.40 -3.33 -2.15
CA ASN A 183 1.18 -4.56 -2.03
C ASN A 183 1.40 -4.92 -0.55
N SER A 184 1.93 -6.12 -0.29
CA SER A 184 2.25 -6.61 1.06
C SER A 184 3.58 -6.08 1.63
N ASN A 185 4.40 -5.40 0.81
CA ASN A 185 5.67 -4.83 1.26
C ASN A 185 5.44 -3.86 2.43
N THR A 186 6.29 -3.96 3.45
CA THR A 186 6.06 -3.30 4.73
C THR A 186 7.26 -2.43 5.10
N VAL A 187 7.00 -1.16 5.43
CA VAL A 187 8.02 -0.27 6.01
C VAL A 187 8.11 -0.57 7.50
N VAL A 188 9.33 -0.84 7.96
CA VAL A 188 9.62 -1.25 9.33
C VAL A 188 10.37 -0.13 10.05
N TYR A 189 9.82 0.29 11.19
CA TYR A 189 10.43 1.27 12.08
C TYR A 189 10.97 0.53 13.29
N ALA A 190 12.27 0.35 13.36
CA ALA A 190 12.92 -0.46 14.39
C ALA A 190 13.87 0.38 15.25
N GLY A 191 13.75 0.24 16.57
CA GLY A 191 14.65 0.94 17.50
C GLY A 191 16.05 0.36 17.45
N CYS A 192 17.05 1.22 17.36
CA CYS A 192 18.44 0.84 17.57
C CYS A 192 18.75 1.01 19.05
N LYS A 193 19.35 -0.01 19.66
CA LYS A 193 19.80 0.01 21.05
C LYS A 193 21.27 0.39 21.12
N SER A 194 21.65 1.05 22.21
CA SER A 194 23.05 1.17 22.65
C SER A 194 23.72 -0.20 22.73
N ALA A 195 25.06 -0.22 22.64
CA ALA A 195 25.87 -1.44 22.78
C ALA A 195 25.64 -2.18 24.11
N ASP A 196 25.22 -1.48 25.18
CA ASP A 196 24.86 -2.08 26.47
C ASP A 196 23.42 -2.63 26.54
N GLY A 197 22.60 -2.36 25.51
CA GLY A 197 21.21 -2.77 25.40
C GLY A 197 20.22 -2.04 26.32
N LYS A 198 20.66 -1.08 27.16
CA LYS A 198 19.85 -0.45 28.21
C LYS A 198 19.18 0.85 27.78
N SER A 199 19.71 1.51 26.75
CA SER A 199 19.13 2.70 26.14
C SER A 199 18.93 2.50 24.63
N LEU A 200 18.20 3.43 24.01
CA LEU A 200 18.31 3.63 22.56
C LEU A 200 19.70 4.18 22.21
N ASP A 201 20.10 4.01 20.95
CA ASP A 201 21.31 4.65 20.43
C ASP A 201 21.14 6.17 20.40
N ALA A 202 22.15 6.92 20.86
CA ALA A 202 22.04 8.37 21.02
C ALA A 202 21.99 9.13 19.69
N THR A 203 22.59 8.59 18.62
CA THR A 203 22.75 9.23 17.31
C THR A 203 21.66 8.77 16.35
N THR A 204 21.36 7.48 16.33
CA THR A 204 20.41 6.84 15.42
C THR A 204 19.45 5.95 16.22
N PRO A 205 18.60 6.50 17.12
CA PRO A 205 17.70 5.73 17.99
C PRO A 205 16.68 4.86 17.24
N ILE A 206 16.50 5.11 15.94
CA ILE A 206 15.56 4.40 15.08
C ILE A 206 16.10 4.29 13.65
N LYS A 207 15.94 3.11 13.05
CA LYS A 207 16.20 2.83 11.63
C LYS A 207 14.88 2.56 10.91
N VAL A 208 14.82 2.88 9.62
CA VAL A 208 13.65 2.67 8.76
C VAL A 208 14.07 2.05 7.44
N PHE A 209 13.44 0.93 7.08
CA PHE A 209 13.73 0.14 5.89
C PHE A 209 12.48 -0.62 5.44
N TRP A 210 12.47 -1.10 4.19
CA TRP A 210 11.46 -2.01 3.65
C TRP A 210 11.77 -3.47 3.98
N ILE A 211 10.74 -4.27 4.24
CA ILE A 211 10.74 -5.72 4.02
C ILE A 211 9.86 -6.02 2.81
N MET A 212 10.45 -6.63 1.79
CA MET A 212 9.84 -6.82 0.47
C MET A 212 9.15 -8.18 0.37
N TYR A 213 8.00 -8.32 1.03
CA TYR A 213 7.19 -9.54 1.05
C TYR A 213 6.67 -10.03 -0.32
N GLU A 214 6.67 -9.18 -1.35
CA GLU A 214 6.40 -9.58 -2.74
C GLU A 214 7.60 -10.25 -3.44
N LYS A 215 8.79 -10.25 -2.84
CA LYS A 215 10.02 -10.83 -3.39
C LYS A 215 10.40 -12.10 -2.63
N GLU A 216 10.93 -13.09 -3.36
CA GLU A 216 11.41 -14.34 -2.75
C GLU A 216 12.47 -14.07 -1.67
N GLY A 217 12.30 -14.70 -0.50
CA GLY A 217 13.20 -14.52 0.65
C GLY A 217 12.98 -13.24 1.47
N ASN A 218 11.97 -12.43 1.16
CA ASN A 218 11.62 -11.18 1.87
C ASN A 218 12.81 -10.23 2.10
N PRO A 219 13.57 -9.85 1.05
CA PRO A 219 14.77 -9.02 1.21
C PRO A 219 14.48 -7.66 1.85
N ARG A 220 15.48 -7.14 2.56
CA ARG A 220 15.44 -5.79 3.14
C ARG A 220 16.02 -4.78 2.17
N GLU A 221 15.35 -3.64 2.02
CA GLU A 221 15.78 -2.54 1.15
C GLU A 221 15.74 -1.21 1.91
N ASP A 222 16.76 -0.36 1.73
CA ASP A 222 16.79 0.98 2.33
C ASP A 222 15.80 1.92 1.65
N LEU A 223 15.31 2.92 2.39
CA LEU A 223 14.53 4.00 1.80
C LEU A 223 15.39 4.84 0.84
N ASN A 224 14.91 5.01 -0.39
CA ASN A 224 15.50 5.96 -1.33
C ASN A 224 15.34 7.42 -0.84
N MET A 225 16.05 8.36 -1.46
CA MET A 225 16.07 9.76 -1.01
C MET A 225 14.69 10.44 -1.03
N ILE A 226 13.85 10.12 -2.02
CA ILE A 226 12.50 10.70 -2.14
C ILE A 226 11.61 10.14 -1.03
N GLU A 227 11.59 8.81 -0.87
CA GLU A 227 10.81 8.12 0.19
C GLU A 227 11.20 8.60 1.58
N ARG A 228 12.50 8.78 1.83
CA ARG A 228 13.05 9.31 3.08
C ARG A 228 12.54 10.73 3.34
N ASN A 229 12.56 11.61 2.36
CA ASN A 229 12.21 13.02 2.58
C ASN A 229 10.68 13.28 2.61
N THR A 230 9.88 12.44 1.93
CA THR A 230 8.45 12.71 1.68
C THR A 230 7.48 11.81 2.44
N ALA A 231 7.74 10.51 2.55
CA ALA A 231 6.72 9.53 2.97
C ALA A 231 7.10 8.74 4.23
N TYR A 232 8.33 8.24 4.32
CA TYR A 232 8.71 7.20 5.28
C TYR A 232 9.92 7.54 6.14
N GLY A 233 10.73 8.53 5.79
CA GLY A 233 11.86 8.88 6.66
C GLY A 233 11.41 9.37 8.03
N VAL A 234 12.35 9.28 8.96
CA VAL A 234 12.21 9.74 10.34
C VAL A 234 13.38 10.64 10.66
N THR A 235 13.12 11.74 11.35
CA THR A 235 14.15 12.51 12.04
C THR A 235 13.95 12.34 13.55
N SER A 236 15.04 12.30 14.30
CA SER A 236 14.99 12.09 15.75
C SER A 236 15.91 13.05 16.48
N LYS A 237 15.46 13.55 17.63
CA LYS A 237 16.25 14.34 18.58
C LYS A 237 16.05 13.83 20.01
N PRO A 238 16.97 14.06 20.95
CA PRO A 238 16.73 13.81 22.37
C PRO A 238 15.46 14.53 22.88
N SER A 239 14.78 13.93 23.85
CA SER A 239 13.74 14.55 24.66
C SER A 239 14.36 15.28 25.86
N ASP A 240 13.58 16.12 26.54
CA ASP A 240 13.91 16.65 27.87
C ASP A 240 13.90 15.54 28.95
N VAL A 241 13.27 14.40 28.65
CA VAL A 241 13.21 13.21 29.51
C VAL A 241 14.38 12.25 29.17
N PRO A 242 15.25 11.90 30.13
CA PRO A 242 16.36 10.98 29.89
C PRO A 242 15.90 9.61 29.36
N GLY A 243 16.56 9.12 28.30
CA GLY A 243 16.23 7.85 27.65
C GLY A 243 15.03 7.89 26.69
N GLU A 244 14.41 9.06 26.50
CA GLU A 244 13.37 9.28 25.49
C GLU A 244 13.91 10.12 24.31
N HIS A 245 13.45 9.82 23.10
CA HIS A 245 13.76 10.57 21.89
C HIS A 245 12.47 11.01 21.20
N LEU A 246 12.40 12.27 20.77
CA LEU A 246 11.32 12.76 19.92
C LEU A 246 11.63 12.42 18.47
N ALA A 247 10.74 11.65 17.85
CA ALA A 247 10.81 11.22 16.46
C ALA A 247 9.69 11.87 15.63
N THR A 248 10.05 12.56 14.57
CA THR A 248 9.13 13.12 13.57
C THR A 248 9.14 12.23 12.34
N ILE A 249 7.98 11.64 12.02
CA ILE A 249 7.82 10.69 10.91
C ILE A 249 7.23 11.45 9.72
N ALA A 250 7.80 11.29 8.52
CA ALA A 250 7.48 12.14 7.37
C ALA A 250 5.99 12.12 6.97
N SER A 251 5.28 11.01 7.18
CA SER A 251 3.83 10.83 6.94
C SER A 251 2.92 11.14 8.14
N LEU A 252 3.47 11.35 9.34
CA LEU A 252 2.73 11.65 10.57
C LEU A 252 3.17 12.97 11.22
N ARG A 253 3.50 13.99 10.40
CA ARG A 253 3.93 15.32 10.90
C ARG A 253 2.88 16.09 11.70
N ASP A 254 1.66 15.57 11.80
CA ASP A 254 0.58 16.12 12.62
C ASP A 254 0.64 15.69 14.10
N ARG A 255 1.59 14.85 14.47
CA ARG A 255 1.78 14.32 15.83
C ARG A 255 3.24 13.98 16.11
N ASP A 256 3.68 14.26 17.33
CA ASP A 256 4.97 13.76 17.80
C ASP A 256 4.91 12.27 18.12
N CYS A 257 6.03 11.58 17.94
CA CYS A 257 6.25 10.22 18.42
C CYS A 257 7.40 10.22 19.44
N ILE A 258 7.19 9.63 20.61
CA ILE A 258 8.19 9.46 21.65
C ILE A 258 8.71 8.03 21.58
N LEU A 259 10.00 7.87 21.29
CA LEU A 259 10.71 6.61 21.29
C LEU A 259 11.42 6.40 22.62
N ARG A 260 11.28 5.20 23.18
CA ARG A 260 11.96 4.79 24.42
C ARG A 260 12.00 3.28 24.57
N LEU A 261 12.71 2.77 25.57
CA LEU A 261 12.62 1.36 25.98
C LEU A 261 11.64 1.19 27.16
N ASP A 262 11.02 0.02 27.28
CA ASP A 262 10.35 -0.41 28.51
C ASP A 262 11.30 -1.10 29.49
N LYS A 263 10.78 -1.53 30.65
CA LYS A 263 11.55 -2.23 31.69
C LYS A 263 12.16 -3.56 31.23
N HIS A 264 11.65 -4.15 30.15
CA HIS A 264 12.12 -5.42 29.58
C HIS A 264 13.00 -5.20 28.34
N GLY A 265 13.30 -3.94 28.00
CA GLY A 265 14.07 -3.55 26.82
C GLY A 265 13.28 -3.64 25.51
N ASN A 266 11.95 -3.70 25.52
CA ASN A 266 11.17 -3.61 24.28
C ASN A 266 11.15 -2.15 23.78
N VAL A 267 11.20 -1.95 22.46
CA VAL A 267 11.11 -0.62 21.86
C VAL A 267 9.65 -0.15 21.87
N LEU A 268 9.40 1.03 22.42
CA LEU A 268 8.11 1.70 22.43
C LEU A 268 8.11 2.90 21.49
N ALA A 269 7.02 3.07 20.76
CA ALA A 269 6.69 4.29 20.01
C ALA A 269 5.36 4.85 20.54
N LEU A 270 5.41 5.91 21.35
CA LEU A 270 4.22 6.51 21.97
C LEU A 270 3.81 7.76 21.19
N THR A 271 2.53 7.87 20.82
CA THR A 271 2.01 9.03 20.08
C THR A 271 0.58 9.38 20.54
N THR A 272 -0.05 10.33 19.84
CA THR A 272 -1.48 10.62 20.00
C THR A 272 -2.28 9.83 18.97
N ILE A 273 -3.26 9.05 19.44
CA ILE A 273 -4.18 8.27 18.60
C ILE A 273 -5.60 8.57 19.05
N ASN A 274 -6.43 9.08 18.14
CA ASN A 274 -7.82 9.47 18.38
C ASN A 274 -7.99 10.40 19.61
N GLY A 275 -7.14 11.43 19.68
CA GLY A 275 -7.10 12.40 20.78
C GLY A 275 -6.46 11.89 22.09
N LYS A 276 -6.27 10.58 22.27
CA LYS A 276 -5.60 10.01 23.45
C LYS A 276 -4.08 10.12 23.30
N LYS A 277 -3.41 10.82 24.22
CA LYS A 277 -1.94 10.95 24.27
C LYS A 277 -1.28 9.72 24.91
N GLY A 278 -0.02 9.46 24.53
CA GLY A 278 0.78 8.37 25.13
C GLY A 278 0.32 6.97 24.73
N MET A 279 -0.39 6.85 23.61
CA MET A 279 -0.84 5.56 23.06
C MET A 279 0.29 4.90 22.29
N LEU A 280 0.43 3.59 22.44
CA LEU A 280 1.50 2.82 21.82
C LEU A 280 1.16 2.51 20.36
N LEU A 281 1.84 3.19 19.43
CA LEU A 281 1.69 3.00 17.99
C LEU A 281 2.14 1.59 17.59
N ARG A 282 1.36 0.91 16.75
CA ARG A 282 1.65 -0.46 16.29
C ARG A 282 1.72 -0.59 14.78
N ARG A 283 0.70 -0.11 14.08
CA ARG A 283 0.62 -0.17 12.63
C ARG A 283 -0.09 1.05 12.10
N VAL A 284 0.43 1.58 11.00
CA VAL A 284 -0.29 2.49 10.11
C VAL A 284 -0.61 1.71 8.84
N PHE A 285 -1.84 1.81 8.37
CA PHE A 285 -2.25 1.28 7.07
C PHE A 285 -2.75 2.42 6.19
N VAL A 286 -2.14 2.57 5.02
CA VAL A 286 -2.45 3.64 4.08
C VAL A 286 -3.24 3.04 2.92
N GLN A 287 -4.52 3.42 2.82
CA GLN A 287 -5.31 3.11 1.65
C GLN A 287 -4.92 4.06 0.52
N MET A 288 -4.24 3.50 -0.47
CA MET A 288 -4.01 4.15 -1.74
C MET A 288 -5.29 4.12 -2.58
N THR A 289 -5.50 5.16 -3.37
CA THR A 289 -6.42 5.23 -4.50
C THR A 289 -5.69 5.85 -5.69
N THR A 290 -6.34 5.91 -6.85
CA THR A 290 -5.80 6.56 -8.05
C THR A 290 -6.80 7.58 -8.54
N SER A 291 -6.36 8.82 -8.73
CA SER A 291 -7.17 9.90 -9.31
C SER A 291 -6.41 10.47 -10.50
N TRP A 292 -7.03 10.51 -11.68
CA TRP A 292 -6.38 10.97 -12.92
C TRP A 292 -5.03 10.27 -13.22
N GLY A 293 -4.93 8.96 -12.94
CA GLY A 293 -3.69 8.18 -13.10
C GLY A 293 -2.65 8.39 -11.99
N ILE A 294 -2.80 9.43 -11.15
CA ILE A 294 -1.86 9.74 -10.06
C ILE A 294 -2.23 8.94 -8.80
N PRO A 295 -1.28 8.19 -8.20
CA PRO A 295 -1.49 7.55 -6.90
C PRO A 295 -1.67 8.58 -5.79
N THR A 296 -2.78 8.48 -5.06
CA THR A 296 -3.15 9.39 -3.96
C THR A 296 -3.56 8.59 -2.72
N VAL A 297 -3.56 9.23 -1.55
CA VAL A 297 -4.07 8.61 -0.31
C VAL A 297 -5.55 8.93 -0.16
N ASP A 298 -6.37 7.89 -0.02
CA ASP A 298 -7.80 8.00 0.32
C ASP A 298 -7.94 8.19 1.84
N TYR A 299 -7.43 7.24 2.62
CA TYR A 299 -7.39 7.32 4.07
C TYR A 299 -6.18 6.60 4.68
N VAL A 300 -5.93 6.93 5.94
CA VAL A 300 -4.94 6.32 6.81
C VAL A 300 -5.65 5.77 8.04
N ASP A 301 -5.44 4.48 8.31
CA ASP A 301 -5.86 3.78 9.51
C ASP A 301 -4.66 3.64 10.47
N ILE A 302 -4.76 4.21 11.67
CA ILE A 302 -3.71 4.18 12.69
C ILE A 302 -4.18 3.26 13.82
N PHE A 303 -3.42 2.19 14.05
CA PHE A 303 -3.67 1.18 15.07
C PHE A 303 -2.63 1.31 16.19
N GLY A 304 -3.10 1.33 17.43
CA GLY A 304 -2.27 1.33 18.61
C GLY A 304 -2.91 0.57 19.78
N VAL A 305 -2.29 0.69 20.94
CA VAL A 305 -2.72 0.06 22.20
C VAL A 305 -2.58 1.07 23.34
N ASP A 306 -3.52 1.11 24.26
CA ASP A 306 -3.34 1.84 25.53
C ASP A 306 -2.33 1.06 26.40
N PRO A 307 -1.17 1.64 26.77
CA PRO A 307 -0.13 0.92 27.51
C PRO A 307 -0.52 0.61 28.97
N LYS A 308 -1.64 1.15 29.48
CA LYS A 308 -2.16 0.87 30.83
C LYS A 308 -3.24 -0.21 30.82
N THR A 309 -4.22 -0.11 29.91
CA THR A 309 -5.35 -1.07 29.85
C THR A 309 -5.09 -2.25 28.92
N MET A 310 -4.06 -2.16 28.07
CA MET A 310 -3.73 -3.12 27.00
C MET A 310 -4.84 -3.25 25.93
N GLU A 311 -5.82 -2.35 25.94
CA GLU A 311 -6.91 -2.32 24.96
C GLU A 311 -6.46 -1.70 23.63
N PRO A 312 -6.98 -2.17 22.49
CA PRO A 312 -6.68 -1.58 21.18
C PRO A 312 -7.29 -0.17 21.08
N VAL A 313 -6.51 0.76 20.52
CA VAL A 313 -6.98 2.08 20.12
C VAL A 313 -6.81 2.28 18.61
N TYR A 314 -7.71 3.05 18.01
CA TYR A 314 -7.81 3.20 16.57
C TYR A 314 -8.21 4.63 16.19
N GLU A 315 -7.62 5.14 15.13
CA GLU A 315 -7.95 6.41 14.48
C GLU A 315 -8.03 6.20 12.97
N LYS A 316 -9.06 6.77 12.32
CA LYS A 316 -9.15 6.86 10.87
C LYS A 316 -9.02 8.32 10.43
N LYS A 317 -8.02 8.61 9.62
CA LYS A 317 -7.79 9.93 9.02
C LYS A 317 -8.06 9.85 7.52
N LYS A 318 -9.10 10.54 7.03
CA LYS A 318 -9.27 10.75 5.59
C LYS A 318 -8.38 11.90 5.13
N ASN A 319 -7.92 11.84 3.89
CA ASN A 319 -7.35 13.02 3.24
C ASN A 319 -8.49 14.04 3.05
N LYS A 320 -8.23 15.32 3.36
CA LYS A 320 -9.20 16.43 3.26
C LYS A 320 -8.77 17.39 2.17
#